data_AF-Q0KDL5-F1
#
_entry.id   AF-Q0KDL5-F1
#
_cell.length_a   1.000
_cell.length_b   1.000
_cell.length_c   1.000
_cell.angle_alpha   90.00
_cell.angle_beta   90.00
_cell.angle_gamma   90.00
#
_symmetry.space_group_name_H-M   'P 1'
#
loop_
_entity.id
_entity.type
_entity.pdbx_description
1 polymer ?
#
loop_
_entity_poly.entity_id
_entity_poly.type
_entity_poly.pdbx_seq_one_letter_code
_entity_poly.pdbx_strand_id
1 'polypeptide(L)'
;MIAKRTIRRWLRQSAMLAAGGALLAACAAPAPTGPQGARGTPEGCAADKLADDALVGKPEAEAIGLLQGCAWRLGERDGQQFPGTMDYNPQRRTLGVKAGKVVWVRRG
;
A
#
# COMPACT_ATOMS: atom_id res chain seq x y z
N MET A 1 16.97 -51.87 52.82
CA MET A 1 17.69 -51.14 51.74
C MET A 1 16.70 -50.78 50.65
N ILE A 2 16.83 -49.57 50.13
CA ILE A 2 15.93 -48.87 49.20
C ILE A 2 16.06 -49.40 47.78
N ALA A 3 14.96 -49.56 47.03
CA ALA A 3 14.96 -49.41 45.58
C ALA A 3 13.55 -49.15 45.01
N LYS A 4 13.25 -47.87 44.78
CA LYS A 4 12.16 -47.41 43.90
C LYS A 4 12.65 -47.44 42.45
N ARG A 5 11.87 -48.03 41.54
CA ARG A 5 11.82 -47.91 40.06
C ARG A 5 10.63 -48.81 39.67
N THR A 6 9.60 -48.48 38.91
CA THR A 6 9.49 -47.79 37.61
C THR A 6 7.97 -47.79 37.33
N ILE A 7 7.26 -46.67 37.31
CA ILE A 7 6.98 -45.80 36.16
C ILE A 7 6.50 -46.56 34.89
N ARG A 8 5.33 -46.11 34.38
CA ARG A 8 4.73 -46.29 33.04
C ARG A 8 4.00 -47.61 32.73
N ARG A 9 2.67 -47.54 32.80
CA ARG A 9 1.75 -47.86 31.67
C ARG A 9 0.30 -47.77 32.15
N TRP A 10 -0.20 -46.55 32.28
CA TRP A 10 -1.64 -46.26 32.29
C TRP A 10 -1.88 -45.40 31.04
N LEU A 11 -2.30 -46.03 29.94
CA LEU A 11 -3.69 -46.17 29.54
C LEU A 11 -4.35 -44.81 29.22
N ARG A 12 -4.82 -44.70 27.97
CA ARG A 12 -5.88 -43.79 27.48
C ARG A 12 -5.52 -42.32 27.29
N GLN A 13 -5.42 -41.91 26.03
CA GLN A 13 -6.36 -40.99 25.35
C GLN A 13 -5.66 -40.43 24.10
N SER A 14 -6.07 -40.86 22.90
CA SER A 14 -7.17 -40.28 22.11
C SER A 14 -6.74 -39.03 21.35
N ALA A 15 -6.72 -39.18 20.03
CA ALA A 15 -7.07 -38.21 19.00
C ALA A 15 -6.38 -36.84 19.00
N MET A 16 -5.75 -36.49 17.87
CA MET A 16 -6.30 -35.40 17.05
C MET A 16 -5.77 -35.44 15.62
N LEU A 17 -6.66 -34.99 14.74
CA LEU A 17 -6.66 -35.12 13.29
C LEU A 17 -5.45 -34.46 12.62
N ALA A 18 -4.92 -35.15 11.61
CA ALA A 18 -4.19 -34.54 10.52
C ALA A 18 -5.15 -34.21 9.37
N ALA A 19 -5.28 -32.93 9.04
CA ALA A 19 -5.66 -32.36 7.74
C ALA A 19 -5.78 -30.84 7.99
N GLY A 20 -4.84 -30.01 7.54
CA GLY A 20 -4.61 -29.77 6.12
C GLY A 20 -5.61 -28.73 5.65
N GLY A 21 -5.30 -27.45 5.90
CA GLY A 21 -6.18 -26.33 5.58
C GLY A 21 -5.47 -24.99 5.77
N ALA A 22 -4.42 -24.75 4.97
CA ALA A 22 -3.80 -23.44 4.84
C ALA A 22 -4.80 -22.48 4.18
N LEU A 23 -5.53 -21.72 4.99
CA LEU A 23 -6.32 -20.59 4.49
C LEU A 23 -5.36 -19.44 4.23
N LEU A 24 -5.25 -19.09 2.96
CA LEU A 24 -4.50 -17.97 2.40
C LEU A 24 -4.80 -16.69 3.19
N ALA A 25 -3.78 -16.20 3.91
CA ALA A 25 -3.77 -14.85 4.44
C ALA A 25 -3.64 -13.87 3.27
N ALA A 26 -4.78 -13.53 2.65
CA ALA A 26 -4.87 -12.45 1.69
C ALA A 26 -4.65 -11.12 2.42
N CYS A 27 -3.39 -10.71 2.53
CA CYS A 27 -3.03 -9.38 3.02
C CYS A 27 -3.40 -8.37 1.92
N ALA A 28 -4.64 -7.85 1.95
CA ALA A 28 -4.99 -6.65 1.22
C ALA A 28 -4.19 -5.49 1.84
N ALA A 29 -3.21 -4.96 1.10
CA ALA A 29 -2.43 -3.83 1.56
C ALA A 29 -3.37 -2.67 1.94
N PRO A 30 -3.19 -2.03 3.10
CA PRO A 30 -4.04 -0.92 3.50
C PRO A 30 -3.97 0.18 2.44
N ALA A 31 -5.14 0.68 2.04
CA ALA A 31 -5.23 1.80 1.11
C ALA A 31 -4.44 3.00 1.68
N PRO A 32 -3.60 3.66 0.88
CA PRO A 32 -2.84 4.80 1.35
C PRO A 32 -3.80 5.95 1.72
N THR A 33 -3.67 6.45 2.94
CA THR A 33 -4.50 7.52 3.49
C THR A 33 -3.65 8.78 3.64
N GLY A 34 -3.89 9.77 2.78
CA GLY A 34 -3.22 11.08 2.84
C GLY A 34 -2.34 11.40 1.63
N PRO A 35 -1.44 12.40 1.73
CA PRO A 35 -0.46 12.70 0.68
C PRO A 35 0.59 11.60 0.57
N GLN A 36 0.94 11.24 -0.65
CA GLN A 36 2.12 10.43 -0.96
C GLN A 36 3.19 11.39 -1.50
N GLY A 37 4.38 11.40 -0.92
CA GLY A 37 5.42 12.39 -1.25
C GLY A 37 5.65 13.42 -0.14
N ALA A 38 6.54 14.38 -0.41
CA ALA A 38 6.87 15.42 0.57
C ALA A 38 5.63 16.30 0.84
N ARG A 39 5.61 17.03 1.95
CA ARG A 39 4.51 17.96 2.28
C ARG A 39 4.32 19.08 1.23
N GLY A 40 5.23 19.18 0.26
CA GLY A 40 5.41 20.33 -0.62
C GLY A 40 6.05 21.46 0.18
N THR A 41 6.82 22.30 -0.49
CA THR A 41 7.25 23.57 0.08
C THR A 41 6.47 24.71 -0.58
N PRO A 42 6.33 25.87 0.07
CA PRO A 42 5.69 27.05 -0.55
C PRO A 42 6.33 27.44 -1.88
N GLU A 43 7.62 27.14 -2.06
CA GLU A 43 8.41 27.41 -3.26
C GLU A 43 8.19 26.36 -4.37
N GLY A 44 7.46 25.28 -4.06
CA GLY A 44 7.25 24.14 -4.95
C GLY A 44 8.48 23.24 -5.06
N CYS A 45 8.30 22.08 -5.69
CA CYS A 45 9.38 21.18 -6.06
C CYS A 45 9.83 21.42 -7.52
N ALA A 46 10.97 20.87 -7.91
CA ALA A 46 11.42 20.93 -9.31
C ALA A 46 10.38 20.37 -10.29
N ALA A 47 9.64 19.33 -9.88
CA ALA A 47 8.58 18.75 -10.70
C ALA A 47 7.34 19.63 -10.82
N ASP A 48 7.15 20.68 -9.99
CA ASP A 48 6.00 21.58 -10.14
C ASP A 48 6.03 22.35 -11.46
N LYS A 49 7.23 22.49 -12.05
CA LYS A 49 7.44 23.04 -13.39
C LYS A 49 7.10 22.07 -14.52
N LEU A 50 6.95 20.76 -14.24
CA LEU A 50 6.50 19.80 -15.24
C LEU A 50 5.00 19.97 -15.47
N ALA A 51 4.62 19.98 -16.75
CA ALA A 51 3.23 19.91 -17.16
C ALA A 51 2.61 18.60 -16.64
N ASP A 52 1.34 18.66 -16.23
CA ASP A 52 0.65 17.50 -15.65
C ASP A 52 0.48 16.37 -16.68
N ASP A 53 0.28 16.73 -17.95
CA ASP A 53 0.20 15.81 -19.07
C ASP A 53 1.51 15.04 -19.31
N ALA A 54 2.65 15.56 -18.84
CA ALA A 54 3.93 14.87 -18.96
C ALA A 54 3.98 13.58 -18.12
N LEU A 55 3.09 13.43 -17.13
CA LEU A 55 3.00 12.22 -16.31
C LEU A 55 2.06 11.18 -16.91
N VAL A 56 1.12 11.59 -17.77
CA VAL A 56 0.13 10.70 -18.37
C VAL A 56 0.81 9.71 -19.32
N GLY A 57 0.40 8.44 -19.26
CA GLY A 57 0.97 7.34 -20.03
C GLY A 57 2.25 6.74 -19.44
N LYS A 58 2.88 7.41 -18.47
CA LYS A 58 4.07 6.88 -17.78
C LYS A 58 3.70 5.75 -16.82
N PRO A 59 4.60 4.77 -16.62
CA PRO A 59 4.50 3.83 -15.50
C PRO A 59 4.38 4.57 -14.17
N GLU A 60 3.61 4.02 -13.23
CA GLU A 60 3.40 4.63 -11.92
C GLU A 60 4.74 4.96 -11.22
N ALA A 61 5.69 4.01 -11.20
CA ALA A 61 6.99 4.19 -10.57
C ALA A 61 7.82 5.32 -11.21
N GLU A 62 7.73 5.49 -12.54
CA GLU A 62 8.43 6.57 -13.24
C GLU A 62 7.79 7.92 -12.92
N ALA A 63 6.46 8.00 -12.93
CA ALA A 63 5.74 9.21 -12.56
C ALA A 63 6.03 9.64 -11.11
N ILE A 64 6.07 8.69 -10.17
CA ILE A 64 6.45 8.95 -8.78
C ILE A 64 7.91 9.44 -8.68
N GLY A 65 8.81 8.85 -9.47
CA GLY A 65 10.20 9.29 -9.56
C GLY A 65 10.33 10.75 -10.02
N LEU A 66 9.53 11.17 -10.99
CA LEU A 66 9.49 12.56 -11.44
C LEU A 66 8.94 13.51 -10.37
N LEU A 67 8.05 13.03 -9.50
CA LEU A 67 7.44 13.79 -8.42
C LEU A 67 8.24 13.78 -7.11
N GLN A 68 9.51 13.35 -7.14
CA GLN A 68 10.36 13.39 -5.96
C GLN A 68 10.48 14.81 -5.41
N GLY A 69 10.21 14.96 -4.10
CA GLY A 69 10.19 16.25 -3.41
C GLY A 69 8.88 17.04 -3.54
N CYS A 70 7.90 16.54 -4.29
CA CYS A 70 6.59 17.18 -4.47
C CYS A 70 5.52 16.58 -3.57
N ALA A 71 4.48 17.38 -3.30
CA ALA A 71 3.24 16.85 -2.76
C ALA A 71 2.46 16.16 -3.87
N TRP A 72 2.12 14.89 -3.69
CA TRP A 72 1.20 14.20 -4.59
C TRP A 72 0.27 13.27 -3.79
N ARG A 73 -0.69 12.65 -4.47
CA ARG A 73 -1.48 11.56 -3.93
C ARG A 73 -2.01 10.65 -5.03
N LEU A 74 -2.37 9.42 -4.69
CA LEU A 74 -3.12 8.50 -5.51
C LEU A 74 -4.61 8.76 -5.30
N GLY A 75 -5.31 9.14 -6.37
CA GLY A 75 -6.76 9.34 -6.34
C GLY A 75 -7.52 8.10 -6.77
N GLU A 76 -7.01 7.35 -7.75
CA GLU A 76 -7.62 6.13 -8.25
C GLU A 76 -6.53 5.13 -8.67
N ARG A 77 -6.77 3.84 -8.46
CA ARG A 77 -5.97 2.75 -9.05
C ARG A 77 -6.89 1.65 -9.55
N ASP A 78 -6.81 1.36 -10.84
CA ASP A 78 -7.53 0.27 -11.49
C ASP A 78 -9.06 0.29 -11.21
N GLY A 79 -9.65 1.50 -11.18
CA GLY A 79 -11.06 1.72 -10.86
C GLY A 79 -11.38 1.77 -9.37
N GLN A 80 -10.41 1.52 -8.48
CA GLN A 80 -10.56 1.72 -7.04
C GLN A 80 -10.26 3.18 -6.68
N GLN A 81 -11.28 3.89 -6.20
CA GLN A 81 -11.14 5.26 -5.70
C GLN A 81 -10.49 5.27 -4.30
N PHE A 82 -9.50 6.14 -4.10
CA PHE A 82 -8.90 6.38 -2.79
C PHE A 82 -9.54 7.59 -2.09
N PRO A 83 -9.68 7.53 -0.75
CA PRO A 83 -10.28 8.61 0.01
C PRO A 83 -9.39 9.86 -0.06
N GLY A 84 -9.99 10.96 -0.47
CA GLY A 84 -9.38 12.29 -0.43
C GLY A 84 -9.93 13.12 0.72
N THR A 85 -9.08 13.98 1.27
CA THR A 85 -9.49 15.06 2.17
C THR A 85 -9.83 16.33 1.38
N MET A 86 -10.70 17.18 1.95
CA MET A 86 -11.20 18.43 1.34
C MET A 86 -10.20 19.60 1.43
N ASP A 87 -8.97 19.38 1.89
CA ASP A 87 -7.96 20.42 1.96
C ASP A 87 -7.48 20.78 0.55
N TYR A 88 -7.62 22.05 0.18
CA TYR A 88 -7.12 22.55 -1.10
C TYR A 88 -5.61 22.76 -1.03
N ASN A 89 -4.87 22.10 -1.91
CA ASN A 89 -3.45 22.34 -2.13
C ASN A 89 -3.18 22.43 -3.64
N PRO A 90 -2.96 23.64 -4.19
CA PRO A 90 -2.78 23.84 -5.62
C PRO A 90 -1.50 23.20 -6.17
N GLN A 91 -0.49 22.94 -5.33
CA GLN A 91 0.74 22.28 -5.72
C GLN A 91 0.61 20.75 -5.71
N ARG A 92 -0.38 20.20 -4.99
CA ARG A 92 -0.54 18.75 -4.87
C ARG A 92 -1.14 18.16 -6.14
N ARG A 93 -0.44 17.17 -6.72
CA ARG A 93 -0.96 16.37 -7.84
C ARG A 93 -1.66 15.11 -7.35
N THR A 94 -2.86 14.87 -7.84
CA THR A 94 -3.63 13.64 -7.65
C THR A 94 -3.51 12.79 -8.91
N LEU A 95 -3.03 11.57 -8.78
CA LEU A 95 -2.77 10.64 -9.88
C LEU A 95 -3.89 9.60 -9.97
N GLY A 96 -4.40 9.38 -11.17
CA GLY A 96 -5.19 8.19 -11.50
C GLY A 96 -4.32 7.18 -12.22
N VAL A 97 -4.28 5.95 -11.71
CA VAL A 97 -3.49 4.86 -12.28
C VAL A 97 -4.41 3.78 -12.81
N LYS A 98 -4.12 3.26 -14.00
CA LYS A 98 -4.80 2.10 -14.58
C LYS A 98 -3.81 1.24 -15.33
N ALA A 99 -3.86 -0.07 -15.12
CA ALA A 99 -2.93 -1.04 -15.68
C ALA A 99 -1.45 -0.64 -15.45
N GLY A 100 -1.15 -0.14 -14.24
CA GLY A 100 0.20 0.29 -13.84
C GLY A 100 0.71 1.58 -14.48
N LYS A 101 -0.14 2.32 -15.21
CA LYS A 101 0.21 3.59 -15.86
C LYS A 101 -0.68 4.72 -15.38
N VAL A 102 -0.15 5.93 -15.34
CA VAL A 102 -0.94 7.13 -15.05
C VAL A 102 -1.86 7.42 -16.24
N VAL A 103 -3.16 7.56 -15.99
CA VAL A 103 -4.18 7.85 -17.02
C VAL A 103 -4.77 9.25 -16.91
N TRP A 104 -4.68 9.87 -15.73
CA TRP A 104 -5.07 11.26 -15.53
C TRP A 104 -4.29 11.86 -14.34
N VAL A 105 -4.15 13.18 -14.38
CA VAL A 105 -3.56 13.98 -13.30
C VAL A 105 -4.44 15.19 -13.03
N ARG A 106 -4.65 15.51 -11.77
CA ARG A 106 -5.43 16.69 -11.34
C ARG A 106 -4.72 17.41 -10.21
N ARG A 107 -4.73 18.74 -10.22
CA ARG A 107 -4.31 19.57 -9.06
C ARG A 107 -5.51 19.96 -8.21
N GLY A 108 -5.29 20.12 -6.91
CA GLY A 108 -6.34 20.44 -5.94
C GLY A 108 -6.21 19.71 -4.61
#